data_AF-A0AAN7WMF1-F1
#
_entry.id   AF-A0AAN7WMF1-F1
#
_cell.length_a   1.000
_cell.length_b   1.000
_cell.length_c   1.000
_cell.angle_alpha   90.00
_cell.angle_beta   90.00
_cell.angle_gamma   90.00
#
_symmetry.space_group_name_H-M   'P 1'
#
loop_
_entity.id
_entity.type
_entity.pdbx_description
1 polymer ?
#
loop_
_entity_poly.entity_id
_entity_poly.type
_entity_poly.pdbx_seq_one_letter_code
_entity_poly.pdbx_strand_id
1 'polypeptide(L)'
;MSLDSMEMERENANALLVQSTPKPSKVQKHNNKPFQCPFKKGKIMNSIESCLDKSIKLKMDNNTKNTYSSKNALSIKIEELKQALIILNKYDKEINTRKLTQKWRCITQAAMSYILNMTLCKIDKIGGYQQLRKKEFDLQKKRLEYMMDDSMQDEIDTVVESEDFKSLPIDDQVEYKKMMDERLKDFQIHKQNELQKLEKQMNDTTSNEMDMKELADRLKIDYKMVFDICG
;
A
#
# COMPACT_ATOMS: atom_id res chain seq x y z
N MET A 1 -25.20 -6.26 -15.06
CA MET A 1 -24.63 -4.96 -14.60
C MET A 1 -24.81 -3.99 -15.75
N SER A 2 -25.49 -2.87 -15.52
CA SER A 2 -25.81 -1.88 -16.55
C SER A 2 -24.54 -1.14 -17.00
N LEU A 3 -24.47 -0.74 -18.28
CA LEU A 3 -23.44 0.15 -18.81
C LEU A 3 -23.32 1.45 -18.00
N ASP A 4 -24.42 1.94 -17.43
CA ASP A 4 -24.46 3.12 -16.55
C ASP A 4 -23.70 2.93 -15.24
N SER A 5 -23.50 1.69 -14.78
CA SER A 5 -22.75 1.39 -13.56
C SER A 5 -21.23 1.42 -13.78
N MET A 6 -20.76 1.25 -15.02
CA MET A 6 -19.33 1.31 -15.34
C MET A 6 -18.84 2.73 -15.67
N GLU A 7 -19.72 3.61 -16.17
CA GLU A 7 -19.36 5.02 -16.40
C GLU A 7 -19.20 5.80 -15.08
N MET A 8 -20.00 5.47 -14.06
CA MET A 8 -19.93 6.12 -12.74
C MET A 8 -18.65 5.78 -11.97
N GLU A 9 -18.04 4.61 -12.21
CA GLU A 9 -16.73 4.25 -11.62
C GLU A 9 -15.55 4.92 -12.34
N ARG A 10 -15.68 5.25 -13.63
CA ARG A 10 -14.64 5.96 -14.39
C ARG A 10 -14.56 7.45 -14.04
N GLU A 11 -15.68 8.10 -13.76
CA GLU A 11 -15.67 9.50 -13.30
C GLU A 11 -15.09 9.65 -11.89
N ASN A 12 -15.28 8.66 -11.02
CA ASN A 12 -14.77 8.69 -9.64
C ASN A 12 -13.25 8.43 -9.55
N ALA A 13 -12.68 7.69 -10.52
CA ALA A 13 -11.24 7.44 -10.59
C ALA A 13 -10.44 8.67 -11.06
N ASN A 14 -11.02 9.54 -11.88
CA ASN A 14 -10.38 10.79 -12.33
C ASN A 14 -10.40 11.90 -11.27
N ALA A 15 -11.30 11.82 -10.28
CA ALA A 15 -11.37 12.77 -9.18
C ALA A 15 -10.25 12.61 -8.12
N LEU A 16 -9.57 11.46 -8.08
CA LEU A 16 -8.52 11.17 -7.09
C LEU A 16 -7.08 11.51 -7.54
N LEU A 17 -6.86 11.95 -8.78
CA LEU A 17 -5.51 12.18 -9.33
C LEU A 17 -5.06 13.66 -9.34
N VAL A 18 -5.79 14.59 -8.72
CA VAL A 18 -5.52 16.05 -8.86
C VAL A 18 -4.97 16.72 -7.58
N GLN A 19 -4.69 16.01 -6.49
CA GLN A 19 -4.31 16.65 -5.21
C GLN A 19 -2.90 16.35 -4.65
N SER A 20 -1.90 16.15 -5.52
CA SER A 20 -0.51 16.11 -5.02
C SER A 20 0.48 16.70 -6.03
N THR A 21 0.52 18.04 -6.10
CA THR A 21 1.71 18.75 -6.59
C THR A 21 2.17 19.76 -5.53
N PRO A 22 3.44 19.72 -5.08
CA PRO A 22 3.97 20.73 -4.17
C PRO A 22 4.13 22.06 -4.93
N LYS A 23 3.49 23.11 -4.41
CA LYS A 23 3.64 24.48 -4.92
C LYS A 23 5.10 24.93 -4.82
N PRO A 24 5.72 25.50 -5.87
CA PRO A 24 7.06 26.04 -5.78
C PRO A 24 7.10 27.25 -4.84
N SER A 25 8.05 27.23 -3.92
CA SER A 25 8.37 28.32 -3.00
C SER A 25 8.69 29.59 -3.79
N LYS A 26 8.04 30.70 -3.45
CA LYS A 26 8.35 32.02 -3.99
C LYS A 26 9.82 32.34 -3.72
N VAL A 27 10.60 32.39 -4.80
CA VAL A 27 11.97 32.88 -4.85
C VAL A 27 12.01 34.31 -4.29
N GLN A 28 12.87 34.52 -3.30
CA GLN A 28 13.12 35.84 -2.72
C GLN A 28 13.74 36.75 -3.78
N LYS A 29 13.08 37.88 -4.05
CA LYS A 29 13.66 38.94 -4.87
C LYS A 29 14.86 39.54 -4.11
N HIS A 30 16.06 39.26 -4.60
CA HIS A 30 17.27 40.01 -4.27
C HIS A 30 17.05 41.47 -4.68
N ASN A 31 16.90 42.35 -3.69
CA ASN A 31 17.00 43.79 -3.91
C ASN A 31 18.49 44.14 -4.03
N ASN A 32 18.88 44.47 -5.26
CA ASN A 32 20.12 45.15 -5.60
C ASN A 32 20.26 46.41 -4.74
N LYS A 33 21.23 46.41 -3.82
CA LYS A 33 21.84 47.65 -3.34
C LYS A 33 23.32 47.62 -3.73
N PRO A 34 23.85 48.73 -4.28
CA PRO A 34 25.20 48.77 -4.82
C PRO A 34 26.24 48.62 -3.71
N PHE A 35 27.36 48.02 -4.09
CA PHE A 35 28.57 47.87 -3.28
C PHE A 35 29.05 49.24 -2.79
N GLN A 36 29.14 49.43 -1.47
CA GLN A 36 29.86 50.55 -0.85
C GLN A 36 31.00 49.97 -0.02
N CYS A 37 32.21 50.06 -0.56
CA CYS A 37 33.45 49.81 0.17
C CYS A 37 34.14 51.16 0.49
N PRO A 38 35.20 51.14 1.30
CA PRO A 38 35.24 51.58 2.68
C PRO A 38 35.79 53.01 2.78
N PHE A 39 35.80 53.58 3.99
CA PHE A 39 36.26 54.94 4.31
C PHE A 39 35.22 56.06 4.15
N LYS A 40 34.42 56.26 5.20
CA LYS A 40 34.12 57.62 5.68
C LYS A 40 34.54 57.77 7.13
N LYS A 41 35.28 58.86 7.34
CA LYS A 41 36.00 59.28 8.54
C LYS A 41 35.03 59.76 9.61
N GLY A 42 35.34 59.40 10.86
CA GLY A 42 35.09 60.25 12.03
C GLY A 42 33.66 60.27 12.58
N LYS A 43 33.42 59.54 13.66
CA LYS A 43 33.25 60.09 15.01
C LYS A 43 32.97 58.95 15.99
N ILE A 44 33.99 58.60 16.74
CA ILE A 44 33.91 57.83 17.98
C ILE A 44 33.33 58.79 19.01
N MET A 45 32.02 58.74 19.25
CA MET A 45 31.34 59.17 20.48
C MET A 45 29.84 58.98 20.20
N ASN A 46 29.31 57.83 20.65
CA ASN A 46 27.89 57.42 20.85
C ASN A 46 27.78 55.87 20.96
N SER A 47 28.88 55.20 21.32
CA SER A 47 28.97 53.74 21.36
C SER A 47 28.52 53.11 22.69
N ILE A 48 28.23 53.90 23.72
CA ILE A 48 27.86 53.37 25.05
C ILE A 48 26.33 53.40 25.24
N GLU A 49 25.66 54.51 24.91
CA GLU A 49 24.19 54.60 24.97
C GLU A 49 23.49 53.69 23.95
N SER A 50 23.97 53.60 22.71
CA SER A 50 23.35 52.71 21.71
C SER A 50 23.61 51.22 21.98
N CYS A 51 24.63 50.87 22.77
CA CYS A 51 24.89 49.50 23.21
C CYS A 51 24.05 49.11 24.44
N LEU A 52 23.82 50.04 25.37
CA LEU A 52 22.91 49.83 26.50
C LEU A 52 21.46 49.63 26.02
N ASP A 53 20.99 50.51 25.12
CA ASP A 53 19.63 50.42 24.57
C ASP A 53 19.41 49.14 23.75
N LYS A 54 20.40 48.72 22.96
CA LYS A 54 20.33 47.43 22.24
C LYS A 54 20.30 46.25 23.21
N SER A 55 21.08 46.29 24.29
CA SER A 55 21.12 45.21 25.28
C SER A 55 19.83 45.12 26.11
N ILE A 56 19.23 46.26 26.44
CA ILE A 56 17.92 46.32 27.14
C ILE A 56 16.81 45.82 26.20
N LYS A 57 16.81 46.23 24.93
CA LYS A 57 15.83 45.79 23.93
C LYS A 57 15.94 44.29 23.62
N LEU A 58 17.16 43.77 23.46
CA LEU A 58 17.42 42.32 23.33
C LEU A 58 16.96 41.53 24.56
N LYS A 59 17.16 42.05 25.78
CA LYS A 59 16.66 41.40 27.01
C LYS A 59 15.13 41.40 27.09
N MET A 60 14.47 42.49 26.69
CA MET A 60 13.00 42.55 26.60
C MET A 60 12.45 41.64 25.50
N ASP A 61 13.09 41.58 24.33
CA ASP A 61 12.72 40.70 23.22
C ASP A 61 12.93 39.21 23.57
N ASN A 62 13.96 38.89 24.34
CA ASN A 62 14.20 37.52 24.82
C ASN A 62 13.23 37.13 25.94
N ASN A 63 12.89 38.02 26.87
CA ASN A 63 11.88 37.77 27.90
C ASN A 63 10.47 37.64 27.31
N THR A 64 10.13 38.45 26.31
CA THR A 64 8.85 38.32 25.59
C THR A 64 8.81 36.99 24.82
N LYS A 65 9.85 36.63 24.06
CA LYS A 65 9.92 35.31 23.38
C LYS A 65 9.83 34.13 24.36
N ASN A 66 10.51 34.19 25.51
CA ASN A 66 10.40 33.14 26.54
C ASN A 66 8.99 33.07 27.15
N THR A 67 8.34 34.21 27.39
CA THR A 67 6.97 34.23 27.93
C THR A 67 5.93 33.79 26.90
N TYR A 68 6.08 34.10 25.61
CA TYR A 68 5.24 33.56 24.55
C TYR A 68 5.44 32.05 24.35
N SER A 69 6.69 31.57 24.37
CA SER A 69 7.01 30.15 24.30
C SER A 69 6.43 29.38 25.50
N SER A 70 6.56 29.94 26.72
CA SER A 70 5.98 29.37 27.93
C SER A 70 4.45 29.37 27.92
N LYS A 71 3.80 30.44 27.42
CA LYS A 71 2.35 30.48 27.23
C LYS A 71 1.85 29.44 26.23
N ASN A 72 2.55 29.26 25.12
CA ASN A 72 2.19 28.25 24.12
C ASN A 72 2.35 26.83 24.70
N ALA A 73 3.44 26.57 25.43
CA ALA A 73 3.63 25.29 26.13
C ALA A 73 2.54 25.00 27.17
N LEU A 74 2.11 26.02 27.92
CA LEU A 74 0.99 25.91 28.86
C LEU A 74 -0.34 25.69 28.15
N SER A 75 -0.57 26.34 27.01
CA SER A 75 -1.78 26.14 26.20
C SER A 75 -1.89 24.70 25.69
N ILE A 76 -0.79 24.15 25.15
CA ILE A 76 -0.71 22.75 24.72
C ILE A 76 -1.03 21.83 25.91
N LYS A 77 -0.44 22.08 27.07
CA LYS A 77 -0.67 21.26 28.26
C LYS A 77 -2.12 21.33 28.76
N ILE A 78 -2.76 22.49 28.65
CA ILE A 78 -4.19 22.65 28.97
C ILE A 78 -5.04 21.84 27.98
N GLU A 79 -4.72 21.84 26.69
CA GLU A 79 -5.43 21.05 25.69
C GLU A 79 -5.24 19.54 25.91
N GLU A 80 -4.01 19.09 26.19
CA GLU A 80 -3.71 17.71 26.56
C GLU A 80 -4.51 17.27 27.79
N LEU A 81 -4.55 18.09 28.85
CA LEU A 81 -5.32 17.80 30.06
C LEU A 81 -6.83 17.78 29.81
N LYS A 82 -7.34 18.67 28.95
CA LYS A 82 -8.75 18.65 28.52
C LYS A 82 -9.07 17.37 27.75
N GLN A 83 -8.20 16.94 26.84
CA GLN A 83 -8.36 15.68 26.12
C GLN A 83 -8.30 14.48 27.06
N ALA A 84 -7.37 14.47 28.02
CA ALA A 84 -7.26 13.42 29.03
C ALA A 84 -8.54 13.33 29.88
N LEU A 85 -9.14 14.45 30.27
CA LEU A 85 -10.44 14.48 30.96
C LEU A 85 -11.57 13.91 30.10
N ILE A 86 -11.60 14.24 28.80
CA ILE A 86 -12.60 13.69 27.87
C ILE A 86 -12.46 12.17 27.74
N ILE A 87 -11.23 11.65 27.66
CA ILE A 87 -10.96 10.21 27.60
C ILE A 87 -11.36 9.54 28.91
N LEU A 88 -10.98 10.12 30.06
CA LEU A 88 -11.33 9.59 31.38
C LEU A 88 -12.86 9.48 31.57
N ASN A 89 -13.60 10.49 31.12
CA ASN A 89 -15.06 10.48 31.15
C ASN A 89 -15.70 9.44 30.20
N LYS A 90 -14.94 8.92 29.22
CA LYS A 90 -15.39 7.88 28.28
C LYS A 90 -14.83 6.49 28.62
N TYR A 91 -14.06 6.37 29.69
CA TYR A 91 -13.35 5.14 30.05
C TYR A 91 -14.28 3.92 30.18
N ASP A 92 -15.46 4.09 30.78
CA ASP A 92 -16.45 3.01 30.88
C ASP A 92 -16.95 2.52 29.51
N LYS A 93 -17.08 3.45 28.54
CA LYS A 93 -17.43 3.10 27.16
C LYS A 93 -16.30 2.32 26.50
N GLU A 94 -15.04 2.72 26.72
CA GLU A 94 -13.89 1.96 26.21
C GLU A 94 -13.81 0.55 26.79
N ILE A 95 -14.06 0.38 28.09
CA ILE A 95 -14.15 -0.95 28.71
C ILE A 95 -15.23 -1.79 28.04
N ASN A 96 -16.41 -1.23 27.84
CA ASN A 96 -17.52 -1.95 27.19
C ASN A 96 -17.20 -2.31 25.73
N THR A 97 -16.55 -1.40 25.00
CA THR A 97 -16.05 -1.68 23.65
C THR A 97 -15.03 -2.81 23.66
N ARG A 98 -14.05 -2.80 24.58
CA ARG A 98 -13.07 -3.90 24.71
C ARG A 98 -13.75 -5.24 25.02
N LYS A 99 -14.73 -5.26 25.92
CA LYS A 99 -15.55 -6.46 26.20
C LYS A 99 -16.29 -6.93 24.96
N LEU A 100 -16.85 -6.02 24.18
CA LEU A 100 -17.55 -6.35 22.94
C LEU A 100 -16.60 -6.91 21.89
N THR A 101 -15.42 -6.32 21.73
CA THR A 101 -14.34 -6.84 20.87
C THR A 101 -13.95 -8.26 21.28
N GLN A 102 -13.80 -8.52 22.57
CA GLN A 102 -13.49 -9.86 23.06
C GLN A 102 -14.60 -10.86 22.75
N LYS A 103 -15.86 -10.48 22.94
CA LYS A 103 -17.01 -11.33 22.58
C LYS A 103 -17.02 -11.67 21.10
N TRP A 104 -16.81 -10.67 20.24
CA TRP A 104 -16.72 -10.90 18.80
C TRP A 104 -15.56 -11.81 18.44
N ARG A 105 -14.37 -11.62 19.03
CA ARG A 105 -13.23 -12.53 18.85
C ARG A 105 -13.59 -13.96 19.24
N CYS A 106 -14.21 -14.19 20.39
CA CYS A 106 -14.61 -15.53 20.82
C CYS A 106 -15.64 -16.17 19.86
N ILE A 107 -16.61 -15.39 19.37
CA ILE A 107 -17.58 -15.88 18.38
C ILE A 107 -16.86 -16.28 17.09
N THR A 108 -15.95 -15.44 16.59
CA THR A 108 -15.20 -15.73 15.36
C THR A 108 -14.28 -16.93 15.53
N GLN A 109 -13.62 -17.09 16.68
CA GLN A 109 -12.81 -18.28 16.99
C GLN A 109 -13.67 -19.54 16.96
N ALA A 110 -14.83 -19.53 17.63
CA ALA A 110 -15.75 -20.68 17.63
C ALA A 110 -16.29 -20.99 16.23
N ALA A 111 -16.65 -19.96 15.46
CA ALA A 111 -17.11 -20.12 14.08
C ALA A 111 -16.00 -20.70 13.19
N MET A 112 -14.75 -20.22 13.32
CA MET A 112 -13.62 -20.79 12.61
C MET A 112 -13.37 -22.24 13.01
N SER A 113 -13.42 -22.59 14.29
CA SER A 113 -13.30 -23.99 14.76
C SER A 113 -14.37 -24.89 14.16
N TYR A 114 -15.62 -24.41 14.09
CA TYR A 114 -16.69 -25.14 13.43
C TYR A 114 -16.43 -25.34 11.93
N ILE A 115 -16.02 -24.28 11.22
CA ILE A 115 -15.70 -24.35 9.79
C ILE A 115 -14.53 -25.30 9.57
N LEU A 116 -13.46 -25.22 10.37
CA LEU A 116 -12.30 -26.09 10.27
C LEU A 116 -12.70 -27.55 10.41
N ASN A 117 -13.46 -27.90 11.45
CA ASN A 117 -13.93 -29.26 11.67
C ASN A 117 -14.80 -29.73 10.50
N MET A 118 -15.70 -28.88 9.99
CA MET A 118 -16.49 -29.20 8.81
C MET A 118 -15.61 -29.44 7.57
N THR A 119 -14.56 -28.63 7.37
CA THR A 119 -13.65 -28.78 6.25
C THR A 119 -12.78 -30.02 6.37
N LEU A 120 -12.27 -30.35 7.56
CA LEU A 120 -11.51 -31.56 7.83
C LEU A 120 -12.36 -32.81 7.50
N CYS A 121 -13.62 -32.85 7.92
CA CYS A 121 -14.55 -33.92 7.54
C CYS A 121 -14.75 -34.05 6.01
N LYS A 122 -14.69 -32.95 5.26
CA LYS A 122 -14.77 -32.99 3.78
C LYS A 122 -13.46 -33.44 3.17
N ILE A 123 -12.33 -33.01 3.73
CA ILE A 123 -10.99 -33.38 3.32
C ILE A 123 -10.77 -34.89 3.50
N ASP A 124 -11.20 -35.45 4.62
CA ASP A 124 -11.11 -36.88 4.89
C ASP A 124 -11.88 -37.70 3.85
N LYS A 125 -13.07 -37.24 3.44
CA LYS A 125 -13.84 -37.87 2.35
C LYS A 125 -13.13 -37.82 0.99
N ILE A 126 -12.23 -36.86 0.78
CA ILE A 126 -11.47 -36.68 -0.46
C ILE A 126 -10.18 -37.52 -0.46
N GLY A 127 -9.82 -38.16 0.67
CA GLY A 127 -8.60 -38.94 0.85
C GLY A 127 -7.48 -38.18 1.56
N GLY A 128 -7.84 -37.15 2.33
CA GLY A 128 -6.90 -36.37 3.14
C GLY A 128 -6.43 -35.07 2.47
N TYR A 129 -5.71 -34.27 3.25
CA TYR A 129 -5.34 -32.90 2.87
C TYR A 129 -4.38 -32.86 1.68
N GLN A 130 -3.43 -33.80 1.60
CA GLN A 130 -2.55 -33.92 0.43
C GLN A 130 -3.32 -34.15 -0.87
N GLN A 131 -4.40 -34.92 -0.83
CA GLN A 131 -5.21 -35.22 -2.01
C GLN A 131 -6.07 -34.03 -2.43
N LEU A 132 -6.58 -33.26 -1.47
CA LEU A 132 -7.22 -31.97 -1.75
C LEU A 132 -6.23 -31.01 -2.44
N ARG A 133 -5.01 -30.89 -1.92
CA ARG A 133 -3.98 -30.00 -2.49
C ARG A 133 -3.52 -30.43 -3.88
N LYS A 134 -3.37 -31.73 -4.13
CA LYS A 134 -3.14 -32.27 -5.48
C LYS A 134 -4.24 -31.86 -6.45
N LYS A 135 -5.51 -31.97 -6.05
CA LYS A 135 -6.64 -31.54 -6.89
C LYS A 135 -6.66 -30.04 -7.13
N GLU A 136 -6.36 -29.23 -6.11
CA GLU A 136 -6.24 -27.77 -6.25
C GLU A 136 -5.12 -27.39 -7.23
N PHE A 137 -3.98 -28.06 -7.11
CA PHE A 137 -2.85 -27.88 -8.01
C PHE A 137 -3.20 -28.30 -9.45
N ASP A 138 -3.79 -29.47 -9.65
CA ASP A 138 -4.20 -29.96 -10.97
C ASP A 138 -5.21 -29.02 -11.62
N LEU A 139 -6.12 -28.44 -10.83
CA LEU A 139 -7.08 -27.45 -11.32
C LEU A 139 -6.37 -26.14 -11.74
N GLN A 140 -5.41 -25.67 -10.94
CA GLN A 140 -4.64 -24.48 -11.27
C GLN A 140 -3.76 -24.70 -12.50
N LYS A 141 -3.11 -25.86 -12.62
CA LYS A 141 -2.36 -26.27 -13.79
C LYS A 141 -3.23 -26.28 -15.03
N LYS A 142 -4.39 -26.94 -14.99
CA LYS A 142 -5.35 -26.96 -16.10
C LYS A 142 -5.84 -25.57 -16.47
N ARG A 143 -6.10 -24.71 -15.48
CA ARG A 143 -6.51 -23.32 -15.74
C ARG A 143 -5.40 -22.54 -16.44
N LEU A 144 -4.15 -22.71 -16.00
CA LEU A 144 -3.00 -22.04 -16.58
C LEU A 144 -2.72 -22.55 -18.01
N GLU A 145 -2.82 -23.85 -18.23
CA GLU A 145 -2.78 -24.46 -19.57
C GLU A 145 -3.87 -23.88 -20.48
N TYR A 146 -5.12 -23.86 -20.01
CA TYR A 146 -6.25 -23.33 -20.78
C TYR A 146 -6.10 -21.84 -21.13
N MET A 147 -5.72 -21.00 -20.15
CA MET A 147 -5.52 -19.57 -20.40
C MET A 147 -4.36 -19.29 -21.38
N MET A 148 -3.37 -20.18 -21.43
CA MET A 148 -2.17 -19.97 -22.22
C MET A 148 -2.24 -20.57 -23.62
N ASP A 149 -2.88 -21.73 -23.80
CA ASP A 149 -2.91 -22.42 -25.08
C ASP A 149 -3.90 -21.77 -26.06
N ASP A 150 -5.08 -21.32 -25.60
CA ASP A 150 -6.12 -20.76 -26.49
C ASP A 150 -5.86 -19.30 -26.90
N SER A 151 -5.13 -18.50 -26.11
CA SER A 151 -5.10 -17.04 -26.35
C SER A 151 -4.02 -16.57 -27.33
N MET A 152 -2.87 -17.25 -27.38
CA MET A 152 -1.69 -16.75 -28.11
C MET A 152 -1.52 -17.42 -29.47
N GLN A 153 -1.81 -18.72 -29.56
CA GLN A 153 -1.75 -19.44 -30.83
C GLN A 153 -2.80 -18.91 -31.80
N ASP A 154 -4.04 -18.74 -31.32
CA ASP A 154 -5.14 -18.17 -32.11
C ASP A 154 -4.86 -16.73 -32.57
N GLU A 155 -4.19 -15.91 -31.75
CA GLU A 155 -3.79 -14.54 -32.11
C GLU A 155 -2.74 -14.56 -33.23
N ILE A 156 -1.74 -15.44 -33.14
CA ILE A 156 -0.70 -15.60 -34.17
C ILE A 156 -1.32 -16.09 -35.48
N ASP A 157 -2.17 -17.12 -35.43
CA ASP A 157 -2.79 -17.69 -36.62
C ASP A 157 -3.72 -16.66 -37.30
N THR A 158 -4.48 -15.89 -36.51
CA THR A 158 -5.32 -14.79 -37.04
C THR A 158 -4.49 -13.71 -37.74
N VAL A 159 -3.36 -13.30 -37.14
CA VAL A 159 -2.48 -12.28 -37.72
C VAL A 159 -1.81 -12.79 -39.00
N VAL A 160 -1.35 -14.04 -39.02
CA VAL A 160 -0.74 -14.65 -40.21
C VAL A 160 -1.75 -14.84 -41.34
N GLU A 161 -3.02 -15.08 -41.02
CA GLU A 161 -4.10 -15.19 -41.99
C GLU A 161 -4.62 -13.85 -42.51
N SER A 162 -4.35 -12.74 -41.80
CA SER A 162 -4.81 -11.40 -42.16
C SER A 162 -4.33 -10.94 -43.54
N GLU A 163 -5.17 -10.18 -44.25
CA GLU A 163 -4.83 -9.59 -45.54
C GLU A 163 -3.65 -8.60 -45.42
N ASP A 164 -3.57 -7.89 -44.29
CA ASP A 164 -2.49 -6.95 -43.98
C ASP A 164 -1.13 -7.67 -43.95
N PHE A 165 -1.04 -8.82 -43.29
CA PHE A 165 0.19 -9.61 -43.24
C PHE A 165 0.58 -10.18 -44.61
N LYS A 166 -0.39 -10.66 -45.38
CA LYS A 166 -0.16 -11.21 -46.73
C LYS A 166 0.27 -10.14 -47.75
N SER A 167 -0.09 -8.88 -47.51
CA SER A 167 0.28 -7.74 -48.35
C SER A 167 1.73 -7.26 -48.15
N LEU A 168 2.39 -7.68 -47.06
CA LEU A 168 3.76 -7.29 -46.75
C LEU A 168 4.77 -7.91 -47.75
N PRO A 169 5.90 -7.24 -48.00
CA PRO A 169 7.03 -7.83 -48.71
C PRO A 169 7.48 -9.16 -48.07
N ILE A 170 7.98 -10.09 -48.89
CA ILE A 170 8.37 -11.44 -48.43
C ILE A 170 9.44 -11.38 -47.33
N ASP A 171 10.39 -10.46 -47.44
CA ASP A 171 11.44 -10.26 -46.43
C ASP A 171 10.84 -9.83 -45.07
N ASP A 172 9.87 -8.91 -45.10
CA ASP A 172 9.17 -8.40 -43.91
C ASP A 172 8.28 -9.48 -43.28
N GLN A 173 7.63 -10.34 -44.09
CA GLN A 173 6.86 -11.48 -43.59
C GLN A 173 7.74 -12.49 -42.84
N VAL A 174 8.98 -12.70 -43.32
CA VAL A 174 9.93 -13.62 -42.68
C VAL A 174 10.43 -13.04 -41.36
N GLU A 175 10.75 -11.74 -41.31
CA GLU A 175 11.15 -11.09 -40.07
C GLU A 175 10.03 -11.09 -39.03
N TYR A 176 8.80 -10.77 -39.44
CA TYR A 176 7.65 -10.76 -38.56
C TYR A 176 7.30 -12.16 -38.02
N LYS A 177 7.41 -13.21 -38.83
CA LYS A 177 7.28 -14.60 -38.35
C LYS A 177 8.34 -14.94 -37.31
N LYS A 178 9.59 -14.53 -37.51
CA LYS A 178 10.64 -14.72 -36.50
C LYS A 178 10.32 -14.01 -35.18
N MET A 179 9.81 -12.77 -35.24
CA MET A 179 9.39 -12.04 -34.04
C MET A 179 8.24 -12.75 -33.30
N MET A 180 7.26 -13.29 -34.04
CA MET A 180 6.16 -14.05 -33.43
C MET A 180 6.63 -15.39 -32.85
N ASP A 181 7.56 -16.09 -33.52
CA ASP A 181 8.19 -17.31 -33.01
C ASP A 181 9.01 -17.04 -31.74
N GLU A 182 9.72 -15.92 -31.67
CA GLU A 182 10.43 -15.48 -30.46
C GLU A 182 9.45 -15.17 -29.32
N ARG A 183 8.37 -14.44 -29.61
CA ARG A 183 7.31 -14.15 -28.64
C ARG A 183 6.64 -15.43 -28.12
N LEU A 184 6.42 -16.41 -29.00
CA LEU A 184 5.88 -17.72 -28.64
C LEU A 184 6.84 -18.48 -27.72
N LYS A 185 8.15 -18.46 -28.00
CA LYS A 185 9.18 -19.07 -27.15
C LYS A 185 9.25 -18.40 -25.78
N ASP A 186 9.25 -17.07 -25.72
CA ASP A 186 9.25 -16.32 -24.46
C ASP A 186 8.02 -16.65 -23.61
N PHE A 187 6.88 -16.82 -24.26
CA PHE A 187 5.64 -17.21 -23.60
C PHE A 187 5.66 -18.66 -23.11
N GLN A 188 6.21 -19.59 -23.88
CA GLN A 188 6.42 -20.97 -23.42
C GLN A 188 7.38 -21.04 -22.23
N ILE A 189 8.45 -20.22 -22.24
CA ILE A 189 9.37 -20.09 -21.10
C ILE A 189 8.62 -19.52 -19.89
N HIS A 190 7.77 -18.52 -20.08
CA HIS A 190 6.93 -17.98 -19.00
C HIS A 190 5.96 -19.03 -18.43
N LYS A 191 5.27 -19.79 -19.29
CA LYS A 191 4.41 -20.93 -18.91
C LYS A 191 5.18 -21.93 -18.06
N GLN A 192 6.36 -22.34 -18.52
CA GLN A 192 7.19 -23.31 -17.83
C GLN A 192 7.65 -22.78 -16.47
N ASN A 193 8.01 -21.50 -16.38
CA ASN A 193 8.41 -20.87 -15.13
C ASN A 193 7.25 -20.81 -14.12
N GLU A 194 6.04 -20.45 -14.55
CA GLU A 194 4.87 -20.44 -13.68
C GLU A 194 4.48 -21.85 -13.21
N LEU A 195 4.52 -22.85 -14.09
CA LEU A 195 4.32 -24.25 -13.71
C LEU A 195 5.36 -24.72 -12.69
N GLN A 196 6.63 -24.39 -12.89
CA GLN A 196 7.69 -24.72 -11.93
C GLN A 196 7.52 -24.00 -10.59
N LYS A 197 7.05 -22.74 -10.58
CA LYS A 197 6.75 -22.02 -9.33
C LYS A 197 5.64 -22.72 -8.55
N LEU A 198 4.57 -23.12 -9.24
CA LEU A 198 3.47 -23.86 -8.62
C LEU A 198 3.97 -25.20 -8.05
N GLU A 199 4.81 -25.93 -8.80
CA GLU A 199 5.36 -27.23 -8.37
C GLU A 199 6.27 -27.09 -7.14
N LYS A 200 7.08 -26.03 -7.09
CA LYS A 200 7.88 -25.69 -5.90
C LYS A 200 6.99 -25.40 -4.69
N GLN A 201 5.93 -24.60 -4.86
CA GLN A 201 4.99 -24.30 -3.76
C GLN A 201 4.33 -25.57 -3.21
N MET A 202 4.05 -26.56 -4.06
CA MET A 202 3.52 -27.86 -3.64
C MET A 202 4.55 -28.62 -2.79
N ASN A 203 5.81 -28.67 -3.24
CA ASN A 203 6.88 -29.43 -2.59
C ASN A 203 7.40 -28.78 -1.30
N ASP A 204 7.41 -27.44 -1.23
CA ASP A 204 7.89 -26.68 -0.06
C ASP A 204 6.95 -26.79 1.15
N THR A 205 5.76 -27.34 0.97
CA THR A 205 4.80 -27.44 2.06
C THR A 205 4.99 -28.74 2.82
N THR A 206 5.51 -28.60 4.02
CA THR A 206 5.79 -29.68 4.97
C THR A 206 4.58 -30.11 5.80
N SER A 207 3.48 -29.34 5.82
CA SER A 207 2.30 -29.69 6.60
C SER A 207 1.41 -30.70 5.86
N ASN A 208 1.12 -31.81 6.53
CA ASN A 208 0.19 -32.83 6.07
C ASN A 208 -1.26 -32.54 6.47
N GLU A 209 -1.49 -31.49 7.28
CA GLU A 209 -2.80 -31.16 7.83
C GLU A 209 -3.13 -29.68 7.62
N MET A 210 -4.44 -29.39 7.54
CA MET A 210 -4.95 -28.05 7.38
C MET A 210 -4.99 -27.34 8.73
N ASP A 211 -4.22 -26.26 8.86
CA ASP A 211 -4.14 -25.49 10.09
C ASP A 211 -5.14 -24.32 10.12
N MET A 212 -5.44 -23.84 11.34
CA MET A 212 -6.29 -22.65 11.53
C MET A 212 -5.78 -21.40 10.81
N LYS A 213 -4.45 -21.25 10.73
CA LYS A 213 -3.82 -20.14 10.03
C LYS A 213 -4.11 -20.22 8.53
N GLU A 214 -4.00 -21.41 7.96
CA GLU A 214 -4.30 -21.64 6.55
C GLU A 214 -5.80 -21.44 6.26
N LEU A 215 -6.68 -21.87 7.18
CA LEU A 215 -8.11 -21.58 7.07
C LEU A 215 -8.37 -20.07 7.06
N ALA A 216 -7.72 -19.31 7.95
CA ALA A 216 -7.85 -17.86 8.01
C ALA A 216 -7.40 -17.20 6.70
N ASP A 217 -6.28 -17.64 6.13
CA ASP A 217 -5.77 -17.17 4.83
C ASP A 217 -6.77 -17.46 3.70
N ARG A 218 -7.33 -18.68 3.66
CA ARG A 218 -8.37 -19.07 2.68
C ARG A 218 -9.67 -18.26 2.83
N LEU A 219 -10.04 -17.91 4.05
CA LEU A 219 -11.22 -17.07 4.37
C LEU A 219 -10.93 -15.57 4.25
N LYS A 220 -9.68 -15.16 3.99
CA LYS A 220 -9.21 -13.76 3.98
C LYS A 220 -9.49 -13.03 5.30
N ILE A 221 -9.33 -13.74 6.41
CA ILE A 221 -9.45 -13.19 7.77
C ILE A 221 -8.04 -12.96 8.32
N ASP A 222 -7.81 -11.80 8.92
CA ASP A 222 -6.55 -11.56 9.62
C ASP A 222 -6.47 -12.45 10.88
N TYR A 223 -5.61 -13.46 10.82
CA TYR A 223 -5.38 -14.41 11.90
C TYR A 223 -5.02 -13.69 13.21
N LYS A 224 -4.19 -12.64 13.13
CA LYS A 224 -3.76 -11.87 14.30
C LYS A 224 -4.92 -11.13 14.93
N MET A 225 -5.81 -10.55 14.14
CA MET A 225 -6.97 -9.82 14.66
C MET A 225 -7.86 -10.69 15.56
N VAL A 226 -7.94 -12.00 15.27
CA VAL A 226 -8.81 -12.94 15.98
C VAL A 226 -8.07 -13.70 17.09
N PHE A 227 -6.82 -14.09 16.87
CA PHE A 227 -6.06 -14.97 17.78
C PHE A 227 -4.96 -14.25 18.57
N ASP A 228 -4.63 -12.99 18.27
CA ASP A 228 -3.72 -12.25 19.15
C ASP A 228 -4.41 -11.96 20.50
N ILE A 229 -3.81 -12.51 21.54
CA ILE A 229 -4.11 -12.18 22.93
C ILE A 229 -3.56 -10.77 23.16
N CYS A 230 -4.43 -9.76 23.13
CA CYS A 230 -4.09 -8.49 23.76
C CYS A 230 -4.01 -8.76 25.27
N GLY A 231 -2.79 -8.81 25.82
CA GLY A 231 -2.54 -8.76 27.26
C GLY A 231 -3.04 -7.47 27.88
#